data_AF-A0A7W9IIJ7-F1
#
_entry.id   AF-A0A7W9IIJ7-F1
#
_cell.length_a   1.000
_cell.length_b   1.000
_cell.length_c   1.000
_cell.angle_alpha   90.00
_cell.angle_beta   90.00
_cell.angle_gamma   90.00
#
_symmetry.space_group_name_H-M   'P 1'
#
loop_
_entity.id
_entity.type
_entity.pdbx_description
1 polymer ?
#
loop_
_entity_poly.entity_id
_entity_poly.type
_entity_poly.pdbx_seq_one_letter_code
_entity_poly.pdbx_strand_id
1 'polypeptide(L)'
;MTSSGLESAHALQVSVHGSQPPAREPGESAGGGYVVVDVETTGFSPSRGHRICEIALVSLDARGETVDEWHSLVNPRRGTGAVEVHGITDAMVRDAPVIEEVLDEVWQRVAGRVLVAHNAPFDLRFLRDLPGSHWVTETLCTRRLASDFVPGEKVTLAACCERAGIPLVDAHAALEDARATAELFRFYLRAGACWDDELRRAAQAPEWRPSGLPQRPAHRRR
;
A
#
# COMPACT_ATOMS: atom_id res chain seq x y z
N MET A 1 30.28 1.00 -62.53
CA MET A 1 29.90 2.31 -61.94
C MET A 1 29.34 2.02 -60.56
N THR A 2 29.95 2.65 -59.57
CA THR A 2 29.90 2.41 -58.13
C THR A 2 28.70 3.09 -57.45
N SER A 3 28.34 2.58 -56.25
CA SER A 3 27.83 3.34 -55.08
C SER A 3 26.40 3.91 -55.17
N SER A 4 25.61 4.16 -54.11
CA SER A 4 25.39 3.68 -52.73
C SER A 4 24.31 4.64 -52.14
N GLY A 5 23.74 4.34 -50.97
CA GLY A 5 22.81 5.22 -50.23
C GLY A 5 21.42 4.58 -50.14
N LEU A 6 20.96 3.93 -49.06
CA LEU A 6 20.90 4.23 -47.62
C LEU A 6 19.98 5.42 -47.25
N GLU A 7 19.24 5.20 -46.16
CA GLU A 7 18.34 6.11 -45.41
C GLU A 7 16.87 6.15 -45.90
N SER A 8 15.83 6.07 -45.07
CA SER A 8 15.73 6.21 -43.60
C SER A 8 14.47 5.49 -43.08
N ALA A 9 14.61 4.78 -41.96
CA ALA A 9 13.48 4.26 -41.18
C ALA A 9 12.95 5.38 -40.27
N HIS A 10 11.73 5.84 -40.52
CA HIS A 10 11.04 6.76 -39.62
C HIS A 10 10.61 6.01 -38.35
N ALA A 11 11.31 6.27 -37.24
CA ALA A 11 10.86 5.92 -35.91
C ALA A 11 9.63 6.77 -35.54
N LEU A 12 8.47 6.13 -35.41
CA LEU A 12 7.29 6.74 -34.78
C LEU A 12 7.58 6.93 -33.29
N GLN A 13 7.81 8.17 -32.87
CA GLN A 13 7.75 8.57 -31.47
C GLN A 13 6.30 8.42 -30.97
N VAL A 14 6.07 7.44 -30.13
CA VAL A 14 4.83 7.33 -29.34
C VAL A 14 4.95 8.31 -28.17
N SER A 15 4.30 9.46 -28.28
CA SER A 15 4.15 10.39 -27.15
C SER A 15 3.16 9.82 -26.14
N VAL A 16 3.66 9.28 -25.05
CA VAL A 16 2.87 8.96 -23.84
C VAL A 16 2.45 10.26 -23.16
N HIS A 17 1.32 10.82 -23.57
CA HIS A 17 0.61 11.84 -22.79
C HIS A 17 -0.14 11.13 -21.67
N GLY A 18 0.51 11.06 -20.49
CA GLY A 18 -0.15 10.69 -19.24
C GLY A 18 -1.29 11.67 -18.96
N SER A 19 -2.52 11.24 -19.26
CA SER A 19 -3.72 12.03 -19.00
C SER A 19 -3.95 12.02 -17.49
N GLN A 20 -3.82 13.18 -16.84
CA GLN A 20 -4.13 13.34 -15.43
C GLN A 20 -5.62 13.03 -15.20
N PRO A 21 -5.98 12.13 -14.27
CA PRO A 21 -7.37 11.82 -14.00
C PRO A 21 -8.09 13.04 -13.41
N PRO A 22 -9.40 13.20 -13.68
CA PRO A 22 -10.18 14.34 -13.21
C PRO A 22 -10.23 14.41 -11.68
N ALA A 23 -10.38 15.63 -11.14
CA ALA A 23 -10.54 15.86 -9.70
C ALA A 23 -11.89 15.30 -9.21
N ARG A 24 -11.87 14.60 -8.07
CA ARG A 24 -13.01 13.87 -7.48
C ARG A 24 -13.73 14.68 -6.39
N GLU A 25 -15.01 14.39 -6.20
CA GLU A 25 -15.83 14.86 -5.08
C GLU A 25 -15.44 14.14 -3.76
N PRO A 26 -15.63 14.76 -2.59
CA PRO A 26 -15.29 14.16 -1.29
C PRO A 26 -16.18 12.94 -0.97
N GLY A 27 -15.58 11.81 -0.56
CA GLY A 27 -16.28 10.61 -0.11
C GLY A 27 -16.51 9.51 -1.15
N GLU A 28 -16.19 9.75 -2.42
CA GLU A 28 -16.25 8.72 -3.46
C GLU A 28 -14.90 8.00 -3.52
N SER A 29 -14.86 6.69 -3.23
CA SER A 29 -13.67 5.89 -3.50
C SER A 29 -13.31 6.07 -4.97
N ALA A 30 -12.02 6.20 -5.27
CA ALA A 30 -11.51 5.95 -6.60
C ALA A 30 -12.27 4.78 -7.22
N GLY A 31 -12.85 4.92 -8.42
CA GLY A 31 -13.73 3.90 -9.01
C GLY A 31 -13.16 2.46 -9.12
N GLY A 32 -11.94 2.19 -8.63
CA GLY A 32 -11.33 0.87 -8.45
C GLY A 32 -11.42 0.25 -7.04
N GLY A 33 -12.03 0.90 -6.03
CA GLY A 33 -12.18 0.34 -4.68
C GLY A 33 -10.97 0.56 -3.76
N TYR A 34 -10.66 -0.43 -2.93
CA TYR A 34 -9.58 -0.36 -1.94
C TYR A 34 -8.57 -1.49 -2.15
N VAL A 35 -7.38 -1.31 -1.58
CA VAL A 35 -6.40 -2.38 -1.45
C VAL A 35 -5.79 -2.27 -0.05
N VAL A 36 -5.85 -3.34 0.72
CA VAL A 36 -5.21 -3.42 2.02
C VAL A 36 -3.80 -3.93 1.83
N VAL A 37 -2.82 -3.31 2.46
CA VAL A 37 -1.43 -3.75 2.47
C VAL A 37 -0.95 -3.99 3.89
N ASP A 38 -0.12 -5.01 4.01
CA ASP A 38 0.71 -5.26 5.19
C ASP A 38 2.10 -5.71 4.73
N VAL A 39 3.14 -5.31 5.47
CA VAL A 39 4.53 -5.70 5.18
C VAL A 39 5.22 -6.21 6.44
N GLU A 40 5.85 -7.38 6.32
CA GLU A 40 6.83 -7.83 7.30
C GLU A 40 8.21 -7.38 6.87
N THR A 41 9.00 -6.94 7.85
CA THR A 41 10.25 -6.23 7.56
C THR A 41 11.36 -6.59 8.51
N THR A 42 12.60 -6.41 8.05
CA THR A 42 13.78 -6.78 8.82
C THR A 42 14.09 -5.88 10.02
N GLY A 43 13.18 -4.96 10.38
CA GLY A 43 13.31 -4.01 11.48
C GLY A 43 12.61 -2.68 11.20
N PHE A 44 12.72 -1.70 12.11
CA PHE A 44 11.84 -0.52 12.13
C PHE A 44 12.26 0.69 11.28
N SER A 45 13.20 0.60 10.34
CA SER A 45 13.46 1.77 9.48
C SER A 45 14.19 1.48 8.16
N PRO A 46 13.61 1.85 7.00
CA PRO A 46 14.33 1.76 5.72
C PRO A 46 15.54 2.70 5.66
N SER A 47 15.51 3.86 6.33
CA SER A 47 16.65 4.79 6.40
C SER A 47 17.83 4.23 7.19
N ARG A 48 17.61 3.20 8.03
CA ARG A 48 18.67 2.44 8.71
C ARG A 48 19.05 1.15 7.96
N GLY A 49 18.59 1.00 6.72
CA GLY A 49 18.89 -0.15 5.88
C GLY A 49 17.95 -1.35 6.04
N HIS A 50 16.90 -1.29 6.88
CA HIS A 50 15.94 -2.38 6.95
C HIS A 50 15.16 -2.52 5.64
N ARG A 51 14.64 -3.71 5.37
CA ARG A 51 14.01 -4.09 4.10
C ARG A 51 12.73 -4.86 4.35
N ILE A 52 11.88 -4.93 3.32
CA ILE A 52 10.70 -5.81 3.31
C ILE A 52 11.18 -7.26 3.14
N CYS A 53 10.63 -8.19 3.93
CA CYS A 53 10.83 -9.63 3.79
C CYS A 53 9.54 -10.39 3.44
N GLU A 54 8.37 -9.76 3.58
CA GLU A 54 7.10 -10.22 3.03
C GLU A 54 6.20 -9.01 2.73
N ILE A 55 5.39 -9.10 1.68
CA ILE A 55 4.36 -8.13 1.36
C ILE A 55 3.07 -8.86 1.00
N ALA A 56 1.95 -8.37 1.52
CA ALA A 56 0.62 -8.88 1.19
C ALA A 56 -0.31 -7.75 0.75
N LEU A 57 -1.20 -8.07 -0.18
CA LEU A 57 -2.24 -7.21 -0.71
C LEU A 57 -3.58 -7.94 -0.69
N VAL A 58 -4.60 -7.31 -0.12
CA VAL A 58 -5.99 -7.77 -0.20
C VAL A 58 -6.80 -6.71 -0.93
N SER A 59 -7.20 -7.01 -2.15
CA SER A 59 -7.98 -6.12 -3.00
C SER A 59 -9.45 -6.18 -2.61
N LEU A 60 -10.07 -5.01 -2.41
CA LEU A 60 -11.49 -4.89 -2.08
C LEU A 60 -12.21 -4.09 -3.16
N ASP A 61 -13.48 -4.41 -3.40
CA ASP A 61 -14.38 -3.56 -4.19
C ASP A 61 -14.77 -2.29 -3.41
N ALA A 62 -15.58 -1.41 -4.02
CA ALA A 62 -16.04 -0.17 -3.39
C ALA A 62 -16.96 -0.41 -2.16
N ARG A 63 -17.49 -1.63 -1.97
CA ARG A 63 -18.30 -2.01 -0.80
C ARG A 63 -17.45 -2.64 0.30
N GLY A 64 -16.14 -2.81 0.07
CA GLY A 64 -15.21 -3.44 1.00
C GLY A 64 -15.22 -4.96 0.95
N GLU A 65 -15.81 -5.58 -0.08
CA GLU A 65 -15.79 -7.04 -0.24
C GLU A 65 -14.50 -7.47 -0.97
N THR A 66 -13.87 -8.55 -0.50
CA THR A 66 -12.63 -9.08 -1.08
C THR A 66 -12.84 -9.60 -2.49
N VAL A 67 -11.98 -9.18 -3.42
CA VAL A 67 -12.03 -9.59 -4.83
C VAL A 67 -10.75 -10.27 -5.31
N ASP A 68 -9.62 -10.04 -4.64
CA ASP A 68 -8.33 -10.67 -4.95
C ASP A 68 -7.42 -10.62 -3.72
N GLU A 69 -6.52 -11.60 -3.62
CA GLU A 69 -5.49 -11.68 -2.60
C GLU A 69 -4.16 -12.05 -3.25
N TRP A 70 -3.09 -11.36 -2.85
CA TRP A 70 -1.76 -11.62 -3.34
C TRP A 70 -0.76 -11.43 -2.20
N HIS A 71 0.27 -12.26 -2.15
CA HIS A 71 1.37 -12.09 -1.21
C HIS A 71 2.64 -12.69 -1.80
N SER A 72 3.78 -12.22 -1.31
CA SER A 72 5.08 -12.78 -1.65
C SER A 72 6.03 -12.62 -0.48
N LEU A 73 6.77 -13.68 -0.17
CA LEU A 73 8.07 -13.53 0.48
C LEU A 73 8.99 -12.71 -0.42
N VAL A 74 9.88 -11.94 0.19
CA VAL A 74 10.82 -11.07 -0.50
C VAL A 74 12.21 -11.32 0.04
N ASN A 75 13.19 -11.55 -0.83
CA ASN A 75 14.59 -11.59 -0.44
C ASN A 75 15.06 -10.18 -0.09
N PRO A 76 15.34 -9.88 1.20
CA PRO A 76 15.72 -8.53 1.61
C PRO A 76 17.19 -8.20 1.29
N ARG A 77 17.95 -9.14 0.70
CA ARG A 77 19.41 -9.08 0.47
C ARG A 77 20.20 -8.81 1.76
N ARG A 78 19.68 -9.28 2.88
CA ARG A 78 20.28 -9.23 4.23
C ARG A 78 19.62 -10.28 5.13
N GLY A 79 20.08 -10.41 6.37
CA GLY A 79 19.37 -11.24 7.35
C GLY A 79 17.95 -10.72 7.61
N THR A 80 16.98 -11.63 7.74
CA THR A 80 15.57 -11.29 7.89
C THR A 80 15.30 -10.53 9.17
N GLY A 81 16.03 -10.77 10.26
CA GLY A 81 15.77 -10.11 11.55
C GLY A 81 14.35 -10.39 12.07
N ALA A 82 14.03 -9.96 13.30
CA ALA A 82 12.69 -10.06 13.89
C ALA A 82 11.97 -11.43 13.68
N VAL A 83 12.73 -12.52 13.56
CA VAL A 83 12.21 -13.86 13.25
C VAL A 83 11.28 -14.34 14.35
N GLU A 84 11.55 -13.92 15.58
CA GLU A 84 10.71 -14.13 16.76
C GLU A 84 9.34 -13.45 16.69
N VAL A 85 9.17 -12.47 15.79
CA VAL A 85 7.92 -11.76 15.56
C VAL A 85 7.15 -12.41 14.40
N HIS A 86 7.74 -12.40 13.21
CA HIS A 86 7.05 -12.79 11.96
C HIS A 86 7.34 -14.22 11.47
N GLY A 87 8.25 -14.95 12.11
CA GLY A 87 8.61 -16.33 11.72
C GLY A 87 9.41 -16.49 10.42
N ILE A 88 9.54 -15.44 9.59
CA ILE A 88 10.29 -15.47 8.32
C ILE A 88 11.80 -15.66 8.56
N THR A 89 12.32 -16.82 8.17
CA THR A 89 13.74 -17.17 8.29
C THR A 89 14.54 -16.84 7.03
N ASP A 90 15.86 -16.66 7.18
CA ASP A 90 16.80 -16.50 6.05
C ASP A 90 16.70 -17.62 5.00
N ALA A 91 16.32 -18.84 5.43
CA ALA A 91 16.15 -19.97 4.53
C ALA A 91 14.90 -19.82 3.64
N MET A 92 13.81 -19.25 4.18
CA MET A 92 12.56 -19.05 3.45
C MET A 92 12.70 -17.99 2.34
N VAL A 93 13.46 -16.93 2.60
CA VAL A 93 13.61 -15.80 1.67
C VAL A 93 14.81 -15.94 0.73
N ARG A 94 15.62 -16.98 0.87
CA ARG A 94 16.87 -17.14 0.11
C ARG A 94 16.64 -17.10 -1.40
N ASP A 95 15.65 -17.88 -1.84
CA ASP A 95 15.31 -18.08 -3.25
C ASP A 95 14.03 -17.30 -3.63
N ALA A 96 13.51 -16.47 -2.72
CA ALA A 96 12.39 -15.57 -2.98
C ALA A 96 12.81 -14.42 -3.92
N PRO A 97 11.87 -13.82 -4.67
CA PRO A 97 12.17 -12.64 -5.49
C PRO A 97 12.64 -11.46 -4.63
N VAL A 98 13.47 -10.59 -5.18
CA VAL A 98 13.77 -9.30 -4.56
C VAL A 98 12.60 -8.33 -4.77
N ILE A 99 12.54 -7.25 -3.98
CA ILE A 99 11.40 -6.33 -4.03
C ILE A 99 11.15 -5.79 -5.44
N GLU A 100 12.21 -5.46 -6.18
CA GLU A 100 12.12 -4.91 -7.54
C GLU A 100 11.42 -5.85 -8.53
N GLU A 101 11.48 -7.17 -8.31
CA GLU A 101 10.87 -8.17 -9.19
C GLU A 101 9.36 -8.29 -9.00
N VAL A 102 8.82 -7.84 -7.86
CA VAL A 102 7.38 -7.91 -7.54
C VAL A 102 6.67 -6.54 -7.66
N LEU A 103 7.41 -5.45 -7.83
CA LEU A 103 6.84 -4.08 -7.83
C LEU A 103 5.80 -3.86 -8.93
N ASP A 104 6.03 -4.35 -10.14
CA ASP A 104 5.08 -4.17 -11.25
C ASP A 104 3.73 -4.81 -10.92
N GLU A 105 3.77 -6.00 -10.32
CA GLU A 105 2.58 -6.73 -9.91
C GLU A 105 1.86 -6.05 -8.73
N VAL A 106 2.62 -5.54 -7.75
CA VAL A 106 2.11 -4.75 -6.62
C VAL A 106 1.40 -3.49 -7.12
N TRP A 107 2.04 -2.72 -8.00
CA TRP A 107 1.48 -1.45 -8.45
C TRP A 107 0.28 -1.62 -9.38
N GLN A 108 0.21 -2.70 -10.16
CA GLN A 108 -0.99 -3.01 -10.95
C GLN A 108 -2.22 -3.22 -10.07
N ARG A 109 -2.06 -3.86 -8.90
CA ARG A 109 -3.18 -4.05 -7.95
C ARG A 109 -3.55 -2.78 -7.23
N VAL A 110 -2.58 -1.91 -6.99
CA VAL A 110 -2.74 -0.69 -6.19
C VAL A 110 -3.22 0.51 -7.01
N ALA A 111 -2.86 0.58 -8.29
CA ALA A 111 -3.16 1.72 -9.15
C ALA A 111 -4.67 2.02 -9.19
N GLY A 112 -5.02 3.27 -8.92
CA GLY A 112 -6.41 3.73 -8.96
C GLY A 112 -7.29 3.26 -7.80
N ARG A 113 -6.69 2.70 -6.73
CA ARG A 113 -7.37 2.32 -5.49
C ARG A 113 -6.88 3.14 -4.30
N VAL A 114 -7.66 3.15 -3.22
CA VAL A 114 -7.22 3.70 -1.93
C VAL A 114 -6.42 2.62 -1.19
N LEU A 115 -5.17 2.93 -0.81
CA LEU A 115 -4.30 2.01 -0.08
C LEU A 115 -4.60 2.08 1.42
N VAL A 116 -4.99 0.96 2.01
CA VAL A 116 -5.40 0.85 3.41
C VAL A 116 -4.36 0.03 4.16
N ALA A 117 -4.02 0.42 5.37
CA ALA A 117 -3.19 -0.41 6.26
C ALA A 117 -3.62 -0.18 7.71
N HIS A 118 -3.33 -1.12 8.60
CA HIS A 118 -3.68 -0.94 10.00
C HIS A 118 -2.82 0.15 10.63
N ASN A 119 -1.50 0.06 10.50
CA ASN A 119 -0.56 1.05 10.98
C ASN A 119 0.12 1.76 9.81
N ALA A 120 -0.66 2.36 8.92
CA ALA A 120 -0.19 2.93 7.65
C ALA A 120 1.14 3.71 7.71
N PRO A 121 1.43 4.57 8.72
CA PRO A 121 2.76 5.22 8.82
C PRO A 121 3.94 4.25 8.81
N PHE A 122 3.78 3.04 9.35
CA PHE A 122 4.78 1.99 9.33
C PHE A 122 4.92 1.41 7.92
N ASP A 123 3.86 0.86 7.33
CA ASP A 123 3.90 0.17 6.03
C ASP A 123 4.34 1.12 4.91
N LEU A 124 3.69 2.28 4.87
CA LEU A 124 3.89 3.28 3.83
C LEU A 124 5.31 3.81 3.77
N ARG A 125 6.03 3.89 4.91
CA ARG A 125 7.40 4.39 4.90
C ARG A 125 8.37 3.44 4.17
N PHE A 126 8.05 2.14 4.10
CA PHE A 126 8.82 1.18 3.29
C PHE A 126 8.45 1.24 1.81
N LEU A 127 7.19 1.57 1.49
CA LEU A 127 6.69 1.64 0.13
C LEU A 127 7.02 2.97 -0.56
N ARG A 128 7.07 4.08 0.18
CA ARG A 128 7.18 5.45 -0.35
C ARG A 128 8.36 5.65 -1.30
N ASP A 129 9.51 5.08 -0.96
CA ASP A 129 10.76 5.32 -1.69
C ASP A 129 11.02 4.24 -2.77
N LEU A 130 10.10 3.29 -2.95
CA LEU A 130 10.17 2.28 -4.01
C LEU A 130 9.81 2.89 -5.37
N PRO A 131 10.45 2.46 -6.48
CA PRO A 131 10.05 2.85 -7.83
C PRO A 131 8.56 2.58 -8.05
N GLY A 132 7.82 3.56 -8.60
CA GLY A 132 6.39 3.43 -8.86
C GLY A 132 5.46 3.87 -7.71
N SER A 133 5.98 4.33 -6.57
CA SER A 133 5.13 4.74 -5.44
C SER A 133 4.11 5.86 -5.75
N HIS A 134 4.32 6.62 -6.83
CA HIS A 134 3.36 7.61 -7.34
C HIS A 134 2.00 7.04 -7.74
N TRP A 135 1.87 5.73 -7.93
CA TRP A 135 0.60 5.05 -8.19
C TRP A 135 -0.36 5.09 -7.02
N VAL A 136 0.15 5.22 -5.80
CA VAL A 136 -0.67 5.40 -4.61
C VAL A 136 -0.93 6.91 -4.44
N THR A 137 -2.20 7.29 -4.54
CA THR A 137 -2.60 8.70 -4.43
C THR A 137 -3.32 9.01 -3.13
N GLU A 138 -3.92 7.98 -2.51
CA GLU A 138 -4.79 8.10 -1.36
C GLU A 138 -4.52 6.94 -0.41
N THR A 139 -4.42 7.23 0.90
CA THR A 139 -4.18 6.20 1.91
C THR A 139 -5.09 6.35 3.14
N LEU A 140 -5.38 5.24 3.80
CA LEU A 140 -6.17 5.18 5.04
C LEU A 140 -5.48 4.32 6.10
N CYS A 141 -5.67 4.70 7.36
CA CYS A 141 -5.07 4.05 8.52
C CYS A 141 -6.15 3.55 9.49
N THR A 142 -6.42 2.24 9.52
CA THR A 142 -7.52 1.71 10.34
C THR A 142 -7.25 1.85 11.85
N ARG A 143 -5.98 1.93 12.27
CA ARG A 143 -5.61 2.26 13.65
C ARG A 143 -6.05 3.65 14.08
N ARG A 144 -5.95 4.65 13.19
CA ARG A 144 -6.35 6.04 13.51
C ARG A 144 -7.87 6.20 13.59
N LEU A 145 -8.58 5.37 12.84
CA LEU A 145 -10.04 5.31 12.82
C LEU A 145 -10.61 4.51 14.00
N ALA A 146 -9.77 3.74 14.71
CA ALA A 146 -10.22 2.79 15.73
C ALA A 146 -11.04 3.44 16.86
N SER A 147 -10.75 4.68 17.26
CA SER A 147 -11.49 5.37 18.32
C SER A 147 -12.99 5.53 18.01
N ASP A 148 -13.32 5.63 16.74
CA ASP A 148 -14.66 5.99 16.29
C ASP A 148 -15.55 4.75 16.11
N PHE A 149 -14.94 3.58 15.88
CA PHE A 149 -15.65 2.33 15.54
C PHE A 149 -15.44 1.20 16.55
N VAL A 150 -14.27 1.12 17.17
CA VAL A 150 -13.91 0.10 18.17
C VAL A 150 -13.16 0.77 19.32
N PRO A 151 -13.83 1.61 20.14
CA PRO A 151 -13.17 2.40 21.17
C PRO A 151 -12.47 1.55 22.24
N GLY A 152 -11.36 2.05 22.78
CA GLY A 152 -10.60 1.43 23.87
C GLY A 152 -9.12 1.80 23.86
N GLU A 153 -8.43 1.47 24.96
CA GLU A 153 -7.07 1.99 25.25
C GLU A 153 -6.01 1.50 24.26
N LYS A 154 -6.05 0.20 23.89
CA LYS A 154 -5.14 -0.38 22.90
C LYS A 154 -5.77 -0.31 21.52
N VAL A 155 -4.98 0.08 20.54
CA VAL A 155 -5.37 0.17 19.12
C VAL A 155 -4.42 -0.63 18.23
N THR A 156 -3.95 -1.77 18.72
CA THR A 156 -3.26 -2.76 17.90
C THR A 156 -4.28 -3.53 17.06
N LEU A 157 -3.84 -4.19 15.98
CA LEU A 157 -4.72 -4.96 15.11
C LEU A 157 -5.49 -6.00 15.91
N ALA A 158 -4.77 -6.81 16.71
CA ALA A 158 -5.34 -7.79 17.61
C ALA A 158 -6.42 -7.20 18.54
N ALA A 159 -6.17 -6.05 19.17
CA ALA A 159 -7.13 -5.44 20.09
C ALA A 159 -8.37 -4.88 19.36
N CYS A 160 -8.20 -4.35 18.14
CA CYS A 160 -9.31 -3.90 17.31
C CYS A 160 -10.14 -5.10 16.80
N CYS A 161 -9.49 -6.16 16.32
CA CYS A 161 -10.14 -7.38 15.86
C CYS A 161 -10.92 -8.07 16.98
N GLU A 162 -10.33 -8.20 18.18
CA GLU A 162 -11.00 -8.76 19.36
C GLU A 162 -12.32 -8.03 19.65
N ARG A 163 -12.30 -6.69 19.68
CA ARG A 163 -13.50 -5.88 19.94
C ARG A 163 -14.53 -5.92 18.81
N ALA A 164 -14.07 -6.08 17.57
CA ALA A 164 -14.94 -6.23 16.40
C ALA A 164 -15.50 -7.65 16.23
N GLY A 165 -15.03 -8.63 17.03
CA GLY A 165 -15.39 -10.04 16.86
C GLY A 165 -14.77 -10.68 15.61
N ILE A 166 -13.64 -10.16 15.15
CA ILE A 166 -12.90 -10.62 13.97
C ILE A 166 -11.80 -11.58 14.43
N PRO A 167 -11.76 -12.82 13.92
CA PRO A 167 -10.67 -13.75 14.20
C PRO A 167 -9.34 -13.20 13.66
N LEU A 168 -8.29 -13.33 14.46
CA LEU A 168 -6.91 -13.12 14.02
C LEU A 168 -6.13 -14.40 14.31
N VAL A 169 -5.84 -15.15 13.25
CA VAL A 169 -5.08 -16.40 13.28
C VAL A 169 -3.72 -16.12 12.63
N ASP A 170 -2.65 -16.72 13.17
CA ASP A 170 -1.28 -16.56 12.66
C ASP A 170 -0.85 -15.09 12.51
N ALA A 171 -1.06 -14.30 13.57
CA ALA A 171 -0.62 -12.90 13.64
C ALA A 171 0.86 -12.78 13.29
N HIS A 172 1.22 -11.70 12.60
CA HIS A 172 2.57 -11.45 12.05
C HIS A 172 2.96 -12.31 10.84
N ALA A 173 1.98 -12.93 10.17
CA ALA A 173 2.07 -13.26 8.76
C ALA A 173 1.37 -12.15 7.96
N ALA A 174 2.06 -11.57 6.96
CA ALA A 174 1.56 -10.35 6.30
C ALA A 174 0.17 -10.56 5.69
N LEU A 175 -0.11 -11.74 5.10
CA LEU A 175 -1.41 -12.01 4.49
C LEU A 175 -2.54 -12.10 5.51
N GLU A 176 -2.30 -12.73 6.66
CA GLU A 176 -3.34 -12.87 7.69
C GLU A 176 -3.62 -11.53 8.38
N ASP A 177 -2.58 -10.72 8.62
CA ASP A 177 -2.74 -9.36 9.15
C ASP A 177 -3.45 -8.44 8.13
N ALA A 178 -3.16 -8.58 6.83
CA ALA A 178 -3.88 -7.87 5.76
C ALA A 178 -5.36 -8.29 5.66
N ARG A 179 -5.67 -9.58 5.78
CA ARG A 179 -7.06 -10.10 5.82
C ARG A 179 -7.82 -9.57 7.03
N ALA A 180 -7.24 -9.66 8.22
CA ALA A 180 -7.86 -9.13 9.43
C ALA A 180 -8.07 -7.62 9.33
N THR A 181 -7.11 -6.90 8.74
CA THR A 181 -7.24 -5.46 8.46
C THR A 181 -8.37 -5.18 7.46
N ALA A 182 -8.53 -6.00 6.42
CA ALA A 182 -9.63 -5.89 5.46
C ALA A 182 -11.00 -6.11 6.11
N GLU A 183 -11.13 -7.13 6.97
CA GLU A 183 -12.37 -7.35 7.71
C GLU A 183 -12.68 -6.20 8.67
N LEU A 184 -11.66 -5.69 9.36
CA LEU A 184 -11.81 -4.55 10.27
C LEU A 184 -12.21 -3.29 9.50
N PHE A 185 -11.60 -3.06 8.34
CA PHE A 185 -11.95 -1.95 7.47
C PHE A 185 -13.39 -2.07 6.93
N ARG A 186 -13.81 -3.27 6.52
CA ARG A 186 -15.19 -3.55 6.13
C ARG A 186 -16.18 -3.33 7.28
N PHE A 187 -15.81 -3.67 8.52
CA PHE A 187 -16.61 -3.36 9.70
C PHE A 187 -16.80 -1.84 9.86
N TYR A 188 -15.74 -1.04 9.69
CA TYR A 188 -15.83 0.43 9.73
C TYR A 188 -16.69 1.00 8.59
N LEU A 189 -16.53 0.49 7.35
CA LEU A 189 -17.36 0.86 6.19
C LEU A 189 -18.85 0.68 6.49
N ARG A 190 -19.23 -0.49 7.03
CA ARG A 190 -20.63 -0.81 7.37
C ARG A 190 -21.18 0.04 8.51
N ALA A 191 -20.31 0.55 9.39
CA ALA A 191 -20.67 1.49 10.45
C ALA A 191 -20.87 2.94 9.97
N GLY A 192 -20.71 3.21 8.66
CA GLY A 192 -20.98 4.54 8.09
C GLY A 192 -19.79 5.50 8.18
N ALA A 193 -18.57 4.97 8.18
CA ALA A 193 -17.37 5.77 8.26
C ALA A 193 -17.26 6.84 7.15
N CYS A 194 -16.89 8.06 7.55
CA CYS A 194 -16.49 9.13 6.65
C CYS A 194 -14.96 9.25 6.65
N TRP A 195 -14.33 8.99 5.52
CA TRP A 195 -12.86 8.89 5.41
C TRP A 195 -12.17 10.23 5.20
N ASP A 196 -12.94 11.29 4.99
CA ASP A 196 -12.49 12.61 4.56
C ASP A 196 -11.37 13.20 5.42
N ASP A 197 -11.49 13.12 6.74
CA ASP A 197 -10.48 13.64 7.66
C ASP A 197 -9.19 12.82 7.64
N GLU A 198 -9.28 11.50 7.52
CA GLU A 198 -8.10 10.65 7.42
C GLU A 198 -7.41 10.80 6.07
N LEU A 199 -8.17 10.90 4.96
CA LEU A 199 -7.63 11.22 3.64
C LEU A 199 -6.92 12.59 3.64
N ARG A 200 -7.53 13.61 4.25
CA ARG A 200 -6.90 14.94 4.42
C ARG A 200 -5.63 14.87 5.25
N ARG A 201 -5.61 14.06 6.31
CA ARG A 201 -4.42 13.84 7.15
C ARG A 201 -3.32 13.13 6.38
N ALA A 202 -3.64 12.03 5.69
CA ALA A 202 -2.70 11.25 4.90
C ALA A 202 -2.03 12.10 3.81
N ALA A 203 -2.80 12.95 3.11
CA ALA A 203 -2.27 13.86 2.09
C ALA A 203 -1.25 14.89 2.62
N GLN A 204 -1.22 15.14 3.94
CA GLN A 204 -0.29 16.05 4.60
C GLN A 204 0.86 15.32 5.31
N ALA A 205 0.76 14.01 5.47
CA ALA A 205 1.66 13.20 6.29
C ALA A 205 3.07 13.07 5.67
N PRO A 206 4.15 13.21 6.44
CA PRO A 206 5.51 13.07 5.93
C PRO A 206 5.85 11.62 5.54
N GLU A 207 5.16 10.63 6.11
CA GLU A 207 5.31 9.22 5.75
C GLU A 207 4.76 8.92 4.36
N TRP A 208 3.89 9.79 3.83
CA TRP A 208 3.26 9.62 2.52
C TRP A 208 3.43 10.87 1.65
N ARG A 209 4.56 10.92 0.93
CA ARG A 209 4.79 11.85 -0.19
C ARG A 209 5.43 11.06 -1.33
N PRO A 210 4.63 10.56 -2.29
CA PRO A 210 5.16 9.79 -3.39
C PRO A 210 6.21 10.58 -4.15
N SER A 211 7.31 9.93 -4.49
CA SER A 211 8.33 10.53 -5.34
C SER A 211 7.73 10.80 -6.73
N GLY A 212 7.83 12.05 -7.21
CA GLY A 212 7.42 12.42 -8.57
C GLY A 212 6.02 13.05 -8.74
N LEU A 213 5.22 13.23 -7.68
CA LEU A 213 3.97 14.01 -7.79
C LEU A 213 4.24 15.53 -7.69
N PRO A 214 3.67 16.38 -8.57
CA PRO A 214 3.73 17.82 -8.42
C PRO A 214 3.01 18.25 -7.13
N GLN A 215 3.59 19.17 -6.37
CA GLN A 215 2.96 19.66 -5.14
C GLN A 215 1.61 20.30 -5.48
N ARG A 216 0.51 19.79 -4.91
CA ARG A 216 -0.78 20.46 -4.98
C ARG A 216 -0.63 21.86 -4.34
N PRO A 217 -0.96 22.95 -5.04
CA PRO A 217 -0.88 24.28 -4.45
C PRO A 217 -1.82 24.33 -3.24
N ALA A 218 -1.32 24.84 -2.11
CA ALA A 218 -2.13 25.04 -0.92
C ALA A 218 -3.33 25.94 -1.29
N HIS A 219 -4.55 25.43 -1.16
CA HIS A 219 -5.75 26.23 -1.31
C HIS A 219 -5.69 27.37 -0.29
N ARG A 220 -5.37 28.58 -0.74
CA ARG A 220 -5.59 29.80 0.05
C ARG A 220 -7.10 29.91 0.26
N ARG A 221 -7.53 29.71 1.51
CA ARG A 221 -8.88 30.11 1.93
C ARG A 221 -9.03 31.60 1.63
N ARG A 222 -10.03 31.96 0.83
CA ARG A 222 -10.51 33.34 0.68
C ARG A 222 -11.34 33.71 1.90
#